data_AF-A0A165GAZ7-F1
#
_entry.id   AF-A0A165GAZ7-F1
#
_cell.length_a   1.000
_cell.length_b   1.000
_cell.length_c   1.000
_cell.angle_alpha   90.00
_cell.angle_beta   90.00
_cell.angle_gamma   90.00
#
_symmetry.space_group_name_H-M   'P 1'
#
loop_
_entity.id
_entity.type
_entity.pdbx_description
1 polymer ?
#
loop_
_entity_poly.entity_id
_entity_poly.type
_entity_poly.pdbx_seq_one_letter_code
_entity_poly.pdbx_strand_id
1 'polypeptide(L)'
;MSSNTDVQIFPASQTCLPTELVEIIISYAWSIPMYARDRIKLFASFSLVSRSWFSMLIRTVLRDVHIQCPLSANDYLDFIRERKTPRTDKFRWMQDTSLIANDLCRSLTFHVEHDAHRTSADVHQSVMLRSAGDVSANAISTAMYMISTRKYLPNLRCVSINYVNWGFDDIFERGRFLFFPDQVTHLDITFAFGNAFLEALGRTLRDHHRRHWREGFKAPSVRHLSIFGAPATFVSEMLARCPEVEALDTDDVECLTQLLALPRKLNTLILYPHQKKLDRVEMIKRVFGKAHGVGNLGRLCENMELLEHCGRSEAMSREKERCCEPRGLLQAS
;
A
#
# COMPACT_ATOMS: atom_id res chain seq x y z
N MET A 1 -39.14 23.74 -59.96
CA MET A 1 -39.70 23.33 -58.67
C MET A 1 -38.69 22.42 -58.01
N SER A 2 -37.78 22.99 -57.22
CA SER A 2 -36.78 22.24 -56.46
C SER A 2 -37.04 22.53 -54.99
N SER A 3 -37.69 21.60 -54.32
CA SER A 3 -37.99 21.66 -52.90
C SER A 3 -36.71 21.40 -52.11
N ASN A 4 -36.18 22.46 -51.48
CA ASN A 4 -35.14 22.38 -50.47
C ASN A 4 -35.72 21.68 -49.24
N THR A 5 -35.20 20.49 -48.92
CA THR A 5 -35.51 19.78 -47.70
C THR A 5 -34.53 20.26 -46.63
N ASP A 6 -34.96 21.19 -45.79
CA ASP A 6 -34.20 21.62 -44.61
C ASP A 6 -34.11 20.45 -43.62
N VAL A 7 -32.96 19.78 -43.60
CA VAL A 7 -32.64 18.79 -42.57
C VAL A 7 -32.38 19.54 -41.28
N GLN A 8 -33.36 19.54 -40.37
CA GLN A 8 -33.16 19.98 -38.99
C GLN A 8 -32.16 19.04 -38.31
N ILE A 9 -30.89 19.47 -38.26
CA ILE A 9 -29.87 18.86 -37.42
C ILE A 9 -30.25 19.20 -35.97
N PHE A 10 -30.93 18.29 -35.28
CA PHE A 10 -31.06 18.38 -33.84
C PHE A 10 -29.65 18.32 -33.25
N PRO A 11 -29.21 19.29 -32.43
CA PRO A 11 -27.94 19.19 -31.74
C PRO A 11 -28.04 17.94 -30.86
N ALA A 12 -27.25 16.92 -31.19
CA ALA A 12 -27.13 15.74 -30.35
C ALA A 12 -26.77 16.26 -28.95
N SER A 13 -27.72 16.23 -28.03
CA SER A 13 -27.52 16.58 -26.64
C SER A 13 -26.53 15.55 -26.12
N GLN A 14 -25.24 15.88 -26.20
CA GLN A 14 -24.17 15.05 -25.67
C GLN A 14 -24.48 14.84 -24.20
N THR A 15 -24.90 13.62 -23.87
CA THR A 15 -25.09 13.18 -22.50
C THR A 15 -23.72 13.07 -21.87
N CYS A 16 -23.17 14.20 -21.42
CA CYS A 16 -21.95 14.23 -20.64
C CYS A 16 -22.25 13.66 -19.26
N LEU A 17 -21.44 12.71 -18.81
CA LEU A 17 -21.51 12.21 -17.44
C LEU A 17 -21.17 13.36 -16.48
N PRO A 18 -21.91 13.53 -15.37
CA PRO A 18 -21.54 14.44 -14.28
C PRO A 18 -20.09 14.22 -13.82
N THR A 19 -19.41 15.32 -13.50
CA THR A 19 -17.98 15.35 -13.12
C THR A 19 -17.72 14.50 -11.88
N GLU A 20 -18.66 14.53 -10.94
CA GLU A 20 -18.63 13.80 -9.67
C GLU A 20 -18.62 12.28 -9.92
N LEU A 21 -19.40 11.81 -10.89
CA LEU A 21 -19.43 10.40 -11.25
C LEU A 21 -18.14 9.97 -11.94
N VAL A 22 -17.54 10.82 -12.78
CA VAL A 22 -16.24 10.55 -13.39
C VAL A 22 -15.17 10.40 -12.31
N GLU A 23 -15.12 11.31 -11.34
CA GLU A 23 -14.16 11.25 -10.23
C GLU A 23 -14.32 9.97 -9.38
N ILE A 24 -15.56 9.58 -9.07
CA ILE A 24 -15.86 8.34 -8.33
C ILE A 24 -15.39 7.12 -9.12
N ILE A 25 -15.72 7.04 -10.43
CA ILE A 25 -15.32 5.92 -11.29
C ILE A 25 -13.79 5.80 -11.34
N ILE A 26 -13.09 6.93 -11.55
CA ILE A 26 -11.62 6.94 -11.62
C ILE A 26 -11.01 6.55 -10.29
N SER A 27 -11.48 7.13 -9.19
CA SER A 27 -10.96 6.84 -7.84
C SER A 27 -11.17 5.38 -7.46
N TYR A 28 -12.36 4.84 -7.70
CA TYR A 28 -12.68 3.44 -7.47
C TYR A 28 -11.85 2.52 -8.36
N ALA A 29 -11.80 2.76 -9.67
CA ALA A 29 -11.01 1.96 -10.57
C ALA A 29 -9.52 1.96 -10.20
N TRP A 30 -8.98 3.10 -9.76
CA TRP A 30 -7.58 3.22 -9.35
C TRP A 30 -7.27 2.57 -8.00
N SER A 31 -8.21 2.55 -7.07
CA SER A 31 -8.01 1.97 -5.73
C SER A 31 -8.02 0.43 -5.72
N ILE A 32 -8.67 -0.20 -6.72
CA ILE A 32 -8.77 -1.66 -6.83
C ILE A 32 -7.38 -2.32 -6.84
N PRO A 33 -7.17 -3.39 -6.04
CA PRO A 33 -5.98 -4.23 -6.14
C PRO A 33 -5.86 -4.83 -7.55
N MET A 34 -4.77 -4.52 -8.25
CA MET A 34 -4.52 -5.01 -9.61
C MET A 34 -3.02 -5.14 -9.85
N TYR A 35 -2.66 -6.03 -10.78
CA TYR A 35 -1.29 -6.18 -11.22
C TYR A 35 -0.78 -4.91 -11.90
N ALA A 36 0.54 -4.69 -11.84
CA ALA A 36 1.21 -3.54 -12.46
C ALA A 36 0.82 -3.35 -13.94
N ARG A 37 0.83 -4.44 -14.72
CA ARG A 37 0.44 -4.45 -16.14
C ARG A 37 -0.98 -3.93 -16.38
N ASP A 38 -1.91 -4.29 -15.52
CA ASP A 38 -3.33 -3.94 -15.69
C ASP A 38 -3.58 -2.50 -15.27
N ARG A 39 -2.82 -2.01 -14.28
CA ARG A 39 -2.79 -0.59 -13.91
C ARG A 39 -2.23 0.31 -15.02
N ILE A 40 -1.19 -0.12 -15.72
CA ILE A 40 -0.66 0.59 -16.90
C ILE A 40 -1.73 0.65 -17.99
N LYS A 41 -2.39 -0.48 -18.29
CA LYS A 41 -3.48 -0.52 -19.28
C LYS A 41 -4.63 0.41 -18.88
N LEU A 42 -5.06 0.37 -17.62
CA LEU A 42 -6.10 1.25 -17.09
C LEU A 42 -5.74 2.72 -17.30
N PHE A 43 -4.52 3.12 -16.90
CA PHE A 43 -4.04 4.49 -17.09
C PHE A 43 -4.05 4.90 -18.56
N ALA A 44 -3.52 4.05 -19.46
CA ALA A 44 -3.47 4.32 -20.89
C ALA A 44 -4.89 4.45 -21.49
N SER A 45 -5.79 3.54 -21.17
CA SER A 45 -7.18 3.56 -21.67
C SER A 45 -7.95 4.78 -21.16
N PHE A 46 -7.86 5.11 -19.86
CA PHE A 46 -8.57 6.25 -19.28
C PHE A 46 -8.05 7.59 -19.80
N SER A 47 -6.77 7.67 -20.16
CA SER A 47 -6.17 8.88 -20.74
C SER A 47 -6.72 9.25 -22.12
N LEU A 48 -7.35 8.30 -22.82
CA LEU A 48 -7.87 8.49 -24.18
C LEU A 48 -9.36 8.88 -24.23
N VAL A 49 -10.08 8.86 -23.10
CA VAL A 49 -11.53 9.10 -23.06
C VAL A 49 -11.87 10.56 -23.38
N SER A 50 -11.32 11.50 -22.61
CA SER A 50 -11.48 12.94 -22.83
C SER A 50 -10.42 13.74 -22.06
N ARG A 51 -10.28 15.04 -22.36
CA ARG A 51 -9.35 15.93 -21.61
C ARG A 51 -9.73 16.05 -20.14
N SER A 52 -11.02 16.16 -19.82
CA SER A 52 -11.50 16.24 -18.44
C SER A 52 -11.22 14.94 -17.68
N TRP A 53 -11.44 13.79 -18.34
CA TRP A 53 -11.15 12.48 -17.76
C TRP A 53 -9.66 12.32 -17.44
N PHE A 54 -8.80 12.70 -18.38
CA PHE A 54 -7.35 12.67 -18.17
C PHE A 54 -6.92 13.60 -17.02
N SER A 55 -7.49 14.80 -16.92
CA SER A 55 -7.17 15.72 -15.82
C SER A 55 -7.50 15.13 -14.44
N MET A 56 -8.67 14.50 -14.30
CA MET A 56 -9.08 13.83 -13.06
C MET A 56 -8.23 12.59 -12.77
N LEU A 57 -7.91 11.81 -13.80
CA LEU A 57 -7.01 10.66 -13.69
C LEU A 57 -5.65 11.08 -13.15
N ILE A 58 -5.03 12.13 -13.71
CA ILE A 58 -3.73 12.62 -13.26
C ILE A 58 -3.79 13.03 -11.79
N ARG A 59 -4.83 13.76 -11.36
CA ARG A 59 -4.98 14.13 -9.94
C ARG A 59 -5.08 12.91 -9.03
N THR A 60 -5.84 11.89 -9.45
CA THR A 60 -6.00 10.63 -8.69
C THR A 60 -4.68 9.88 -8.59
N VAL A 61 -3.96 9.73 -9.71
CA VAL A 61 -2.68 9.01 -9.78
C VAL A 61 -1.58 9.72 -8.99
N LEU A 62 -1.59 11.05 -8.96
CA LEU A 62 -0.65 11.85 -8.16
C LEU A 62 -0.98 11.84 -6.67
N ARG A 63 -2.25 11.61 -6.31
CA ARG A 63 -2.69 11.44 -4.92
C ARG A 63 -2.31 10.07 -4.37
N ASP A 64 -2.55 9.03 -5.15
CA ASP A 64 -2.32 7.63 -4.78
C ASP A 64 -1.32 6.99 -5.75
N VAL A 65 -0.04 7.18 -5.46
CA VAL A 65 1.06 6.84 -6.37
C VAL A 65 1.40 5.35 -6.24
N HIS A 66 1.51 4.67 -7.38
CA HIS A 66 1.95 3.27 -7.45
C HIS A 66 3.29 3.16 -8.18
N ILE A 67 4.34 2.81 -7.44
CA ILE A 67 5.67 2.49 -7.95
C ILE A 67 5.71 1.00 -8.27
N GLN A 68 5.67 0.67 -9.55
CA GLN A 68 5.54 -0.72 -10.01
C GLN A 68 6.87 -1.43 -10.22
N CYS A 69 7.92 -0.66 -10.45
CA CYS A 69 9.26 -1.16 -10.70
C CYS A 69 10.30 -0.07 -10.35
N PRO A 70 11.57 -0.44 -10.18
CA PRO A 70 12.60 0.53 -9.81
C PRO A 70 12.81 1.66 -10.82
N LEU A 71 12.60 1.41 -12.12
CA LEU A 71 12.67 2.47 -13.13
C LEU A 71 11.58 3.52 -12.89
N SER A 72 10.33 3.09 -12.64
CA SER A 72 9.23 3.99 -12.31
C SER A 72 9.46 4.78 -11.02
N ALA A 73 10.22 4.22 -10.07
CA ALA A 73 10.60 4.93 -8.86
C ALA A 73 11.54 6.09 -9.16
N ASN A 74 12.57 5.86 -9.99
CA ASN A 74 13.49 6.90 -10.41
C ASN A 74 12.77 7.99 -11.21
N ASP A 75 11.89 7.60 -12.14
CA ASP A 75 11.08 8.53 -12.92
C ASP A 75 10.18 9.39 -12.02
N TYR A 76 9.55 8.76 -11.01
CA TYR A 76 8.73 9.48 -10.03
C TYR A 76 9.58 10.43 -9.16
N LEU A 77 10.75 9.98 -8.70
CA LEU A 77 11.66 10.83 -7.92
C LEU A 77 12.15 12.02 -8.73
N ASP A 78 12.49 11.82 -10.01
CA ASP A 78 12.91 12.89 -10.92
C ASP A 78 11.76 13.81 -11.34
N PHE A 79 10.51 13.34 -11.17
CA PHE A 79 9.31 14.12 -11.39
C PHE A 79 8.96 15.00 -10.18
N ILE A 80 9.05 14.48 -8.95
CA ILE A 80 8.81 15.27 -7.72
C ILE A 80 9.98 16.18 -7.34
N ARG A 81 11.16 15.97 -7.93
CA ARG A 81 12.30 16.89 -7.82
C ARG A 81 11.99 18.14 -8.64
N GLU A 82 12.00 19.29 -7.98
CA GLU A 82 11.90 20.59 -8.64
C GLU A 82 13.00 20.72 -9.71
N ARG A 83 12.61 20.76 -10.98
CA ARG A 83 13.56 20.90 -12.09
C ARG A 83 14.00 22.35 -12.18
N LYS A 84 15.21 22.62 -11.68
CA LYS A 84 15.83 23.96 -11.76
C LYS A 84 16.16 24.41 -13.18
N THR A 85 16.19 23.50 -14.15
CA THR A 85 16.47 23.84 -15.55
C THR A 85 15.23 23.63 -16.42
N PRO A 86 14.77 24.67 -17.16
CA PRO A 86 13.69 24.52 -18.12
C PRO A 86 14.19 23.63 -19.27
N ARG A 87 13.84 22.35 -19.22
CA ARG A 87 14.06 21.42 -20.32
C ARG A 87 13.09 21.79 -21.44
N THR A 88 13.61 22.36 -22.53
CA THR A 88 12.98 22.58 -23.84
C THR A 88 11.47 22.29 -23.93
N ASP A 89 10.66 23.32 -23.64
CA ASP A 89 9.27 23.69 -24.01
C ASP A 89 8.14 22.67 -24.27
N LYS A 90 8.39 21.37 -24.45
CA LYS A 90 7.32 20.44 -24.89
C LYS A 90 6.26 20.14 -23.82
N PHE A 91 6.52 20.49 -22.57
CA PHE A 91 5.59 20.26 -21.45
C PHE A 91 5.47 21.49 -20.56
N ARG A 92 5.24 22.67 -21.13
CA ARG A 92 5.05 23.90 -20.35
C ARG A 92 3.89 23.81 -19.33
N TRP A 93 2.87 23.00 -19.62
CA TRP A 93 1.79 22.67 -18.70
C TRP A 93 2.22 21.77 -17.52
N MET A 94 3.43 21.21 -17.57
CA MET A 94 4.04 20.43 -16.48
C MET A 94 4.95 21.26 -15.56
N GLN A 95 5.14 22.56 -15.77
CA GLN A 95 6.00 23.36 -14.88
C GLN A 95 5.55 23.28 -13.41
N ASP A 96 4.24 23.30 -13.18
CA ASP A 96 3.67 23.16 -11.84
C ASP A 96 3.42 21.70 -11.43
N THR A 97 3.61 20.72 -12.32
CA THR A 97 3.27 19.32 -11.98
C THR A 97 4.13 18.74 -10.88
N SER A 98 5.38 19.20 -10.72
CA SER A 98 6.22 18.76 -9.59
C SER A 98 5.66 19.26 -8.25
N LEU A 99 5.23 20.53 -8.19
CA LEU A 99 4.59 21.11 -7.00
C LEU A 99 3.25 20.40 -6.73
N ILE A 100 2.41 20.27 -7.76
CA ILE A 100 1.13 19.57 -7.66
C ILE A 100 1.32 18.13 -7.18
N ALA A 101 2.33 17.41 -7.67
CA ALA A 101 2.62 16.05 -7.22
C ALA A 101 3.07 15.99 -5.75
N ASN A 102 3.91 16.94 -5.32
CA ASN A 102 4.31 17.05 -3.93
C ASN A 102 3.11 17.35 -3.01
N ASP A 103 2.24 18.24 -3.44
CA ASP A 103 1.10 18.68 -2.64
C ASP A 103 -0.04 17.66 -2.62
N LEU A 104 -0.27 16.93 -3.71
CA LEU A 104 -1.38 15.99 -3.81
C LEU A 104 -1.07 14.61 -3.23
N CYS A 105 0.18 14.16 -3.23
CA CYS A 105 0.51 12.78 -2.83
C CYS A 105 0.17 12.50 -1.36
N ARG A 106 -0.71 11.51 -1.14
CA ARG A 106 -1.17 11.04 0.17
C ARG A 106 -0.82 9.59 0.44
N SER A 107 -0.77 8.76 -0.61
CA SER A 107 -0.40 7.36 -0.53
C SER A 107 0.71 7.02 -1.53
N LEU A 108 1.68 6.22 -1.09
CA LEU A 108 2.75 5.68 -1.91
C LEU A 108 2.80 4.17 -1.77
N THR A 109 2.46 3.45 -2.84
CA THR A 109 2.50 1.98 -2.89
C THR A 109 3.69 1.50 -3.72
N PHE A 110 4.56 0.68 -3.14
CA PHE A 110 5.62 -0.02 -3.84
C PHE A 110 5.19 -1.45 -4.15
N HIS A 111 5.36 -1.88 -5.40
CA HIS A 111 5.21 -3.27 -5.80
C HIS A 111 6.60 -3.86 -6.02
N VAL A 112 6.95 -4.85 -5.22
CA VAL A 112 8.21 -5.59 -5.28
C VAL A 112 7.88 -7.00 -5.74
N GLU A 113 7.98 -7.23 -7.04
CA GLU A 113 7.69 -8.53 -7.64
C GLU A 113 8.97 -9.16 -8.18
N HIS A 114 9.21 -10.41 -7.80
CA HIS A 114 10.23 -11.21 -8.46
C HIS A 114 9.65 -11.83 -9.74
N ASP A 115 10.01 -11.27 -10.89
CA ASP A 115 9.60 -11.80 -12.20
C ASP A 115 10.38 -13.08 -12.53
N ALA A 116 9.79 -14.22 -12.19
CA ALA A 116 10.35 -15.55 -12.49
C ALA A 116 10.49 -15.82 -14.00
N HIS A 117 9.83 -15.05 -14.87
CA HIS A 117 9.92 -15.21 -16.32
C HIS A 117 11.13 -14.52 -16.95
N ARG A 118 11.80 -13.60 -16.22
CA ARG A 118 12.98 -12.87 -16.71
C ARG A 118 14.29 -13.62 -16.53
N THR A 119 14.35 -14.52 -15.55
CA THR A 119 15.44 -15.47 -15.42
C THR A 119 15.18 -16.63 -16.37
N SER A 120 16.10 -16.83 -17.32
CA SER A 120 16.16 -17.93 -18.31
C SER A 120 15.37 -19.19 -17.95
N ALA A 121 14.71 -19.80 -18.96
CA ALA A 121 13.76 -20.91 -18.90
C ALA A 121 14.11 -22.16 -18.03
N ASP A 122 15.31 -22.24 -17.46
CA ASP A 122 15.76 -23.30 -16.55
C ASP A 122 15.86 -22.88 -15.07
N VAL A 123 15.60 -21.62 -14.71
CA VAL A 123 15.66 -21.20 -13.31
C VAL A 123 14.30 -21.44 -12.67
N HIS A 124 14.21 -22.54 -11.91
CA HIS A 124 13.10 -22.82 -11.01
C HIS A 124 12.59 -21.55 -10.33
N GLN A 125 11.26 -21.34 -10.37
CA GLN A 125 10.56 -20.29 -9.63
C GLN A 125 11.02 -20.31 -8.18
N SER A 126 11.96 -19.44 -7.84
CA SER A 126 12.60 -19.42 -6.53
C SER A 126 12.09 -18.20 -5.78
N VAL A 127 11.79 -18.37 -4.50
CA VAL A 127 11.57 -17.23 -3.62
C VAL A 127 12.91 -16.54 -3.42
N MET A 128 12.97 -15.25 -3.71
CA MET A 128 14.16 -14.44 -3.44
C MET A 128 14.33 -14.29 -1.93
N LEU A 129 15.20 -15.11 -1.35
CA LEU A 129 15.55 -15.01 0.08
C LEU A 129 16.54 -13.87 0.34
N ARG A 130 17.39 -13.55 -0.64
CA ARG A 130 18.42 -12.50 -0.61
C ARG A 130 18.75 -12.07 -2.03
N SER A 131 18.79 -10.77 -2.31
CA SER A 131 19.30 -10.27 -3.58
C SER A 131 20.02 -8.94 -3.39
N ALA A 132 21.27 -8.97 -2.91
CA ALA A 132 22.04 -7.77 -2.53
C ALA A 132 22.00 -6.65 -3.59
N GLY A 133 21.82 -7.01 -4.87
CA GLY A 133 21.70 -6.11 -6.01
C GLY A 133 20.29 -5.87 -6.56
N ASP A 134 19.21 -6.35 -5.92
CA ASP A 134 17.87 -6.07 -6.46
C ASP A 134 17.56 -4.57 -6.46
N VAL A 135 17.32 -4.08 -7.67
CA VAL A 135 17.07 -2.69 -7.96
C VAL A 135 15.72 -2.27 -7.37
N SER A 136 14.74 -3.18 -7.32
CA SER A 136 13.37 -2.88 -6.86
C SER A 136 13.35 -2.54 -5.38
N ALA A 137 14.01 -3.36 -4.58
CA ALA A 137 14.13 -3.08 -3.16
C ALA A 137 15.00 -1.83 -2.87
N ASN A 138 16.01 -1.52 -3.71
CA ASN A 138 16.78 -0.26 -3.60
C ASN A 138 15.95 1.00 -3.88
N ALA A 139 14.90 0.88 -4.71
CA ALA A 139 14.00 1.99 -4.98
C ALA A 139 13.23 2.44 -3.74
N ILE A 140 12.81 1.52 -2.86
CA ILE A 140 12.14 1.85 -1.60
C ILE A 140 13.06 2.70 -0.73
N SER A 141 14.27 2.22 -0.44
CA SER A 141 15.22 2.95 0.40
C SER A 141 15.59 4.32 -0.17
N THR A 142 15.77 4.40 -1.49
CA THR A 142 16.10 5.67 -2.17
C THR A 142 14.94 6.65 -2.08
N ALA A 143 13.70 6.18 -2.32
CA ALA A 143 12.52 7.03 -2.24
C ALA A 143 12.29 7.52 -0.82
N MET A 144 12.33 6.65 0.18
CA MET A 144 12.16 7.02 1.59
C MET A 144 13.22 8.03 2.05
N TYR A 145 14.49 7.78 1.71
CA TYR A 145 15.58 8.73 1.98
C TYR A 145 15.34 10.09 1.35
N MET A 146 14.93 10.13 0.09
CA MET A 146 14.66 11.38 -0.62
C MET A 146 13.47 12.14 -0.01
N ILE A 147 12.37 11.45 0.28
CA ILE A 147 11.17 12.02 0.88
C ILE A 147 11.49 12.61 2.26
N SER A 148 12.14 11.82 3.12
CA SER A 148 12.50 12.24 4.48
C SER A 148 13.52 13.37 4.48
N THR A 149 14.65 13.22 3.77
CA THR A 149 15.76 14.19 3.82
C THR A 149 15.46 15.50 3.09
N ARG A 150 14.70 15.44 1.98
CA ARG A 150 14.34 16.65 1.21
C ARG A 150 12.98 17.23 1.60
N LYS A 151 12.26 16.59 2.52
CA LYS A 151 10.90 16.99 2.93
C LYS A 151 9.93 17.08 1.75
N TYR A 152 10.09 16.18 0.78
CA TYR A 152 9.11 16.03 -0.31
C TYR A 152 7.86 15.35 0.22
N LEU A 153 6.76 15.50 -0.53
CA LEU A 153 5.46 14.89 -0.22
C LEU A 153 5.00 15.18 1.23
N PRO A 154 4.82 16.45 1.62
CA PRO A 154 4.42 16.83 2.98
C PRO A 154 3.06 16.24 3.39
N ASN A 155 2.21 15.91 2.42
CA ASN A 155 0.89 15.31 2.62
C ASN A 155 0.87 13.79 2.56
N LEU A 156 2.03 13.13 2.41
CA LEU A 156 2.14 11.67 2.45
C LEU A 156 1.72 11.18 3.84
N ARG A 157 0.75 10.26 3.90
CA ARG A 157 0.24 9.67 5.15
C ARG A 157 0.31 8.16 5.14
N CYS A 158 0.24 7.53 3.98
CA CYS A 158 0.19 6.09 3.82
C CYS A 158 1.37 5.61 2.94
N VAL A 159 2.09 4.60 3.42
CA VAL A 159 3.09 3.88 2.65
C VAL A 159 2.68 2.41 2.64
N SER A 160 2.54 1.83 1.45
CA SER A 160 2.22 0.42 1.29
C SER A 160 3.33 -0.28 0.52
N ILE A 161 3.68 -1.51 0.91
CA ILE A 161 4.68 -2.34 0.22
C ILE A 161 4.10 -3.72 -0.04
N ASN A 162 3.98 -4.05 -1.32
CA ASN A 162 3.44 -5.32 -1.78
C ASN A 162 4.59 -6.18 -2.31
N TYR A 163 4.99 -7.16 -1.52
CA TYR A 163 5.96 -8.18 -1.89
C TYR A 163 5.27 -9.36 -2.56
N VAL A 164 5.68 -9.70 -3.78
CA VAL A 164 5.20 -10.86 -4.52
C VAL A 164 6.38 -11.80 -4.79
N ASN A 165 6.25 -13.04 -4.31
CA ASN A 165 7.28 -14.09 -4.39
C ASN A 165 8.62 -13.70 -3.75
N TRP A 166 8.55 -12.97 -2.62
CA TRP A 166 9.70 -12.43 -1.91
C TRP A 166 9.83 -13.01 -0.49
N GLY A 167 11.06 -13.10 0.03
CA GLY A 167 11.32 -13.46 1.42
C GLY A 167 11.06 -12.31 2.39
N PHE A 168 10.93 -12.62 3.68
CA PHE A 168 10.58 -11.63 4.72
C PHE A 168 11.75 -10.71 5.13
N ASP A 169 12.98 -11.06 4.77
CA ASP A 169 14.19 -10.43 5.33
C ASP A 169 14.56 -9.09 4.67
N ASP A 170 13.97 -8.75 3.53
CA ASP A 170 14.44 -7.63 2.69
C ASP A 170 14.34 -6.26 3.36
N ILE A 171 13.26 -6.01 4.10
CA ILE A 171 13.06 -4.73 4.80
C ILE A 171 14.18 -4.51 5.82
N PHE A 172 14.57 -5.58 6.53
CA PHE A 172 15.38 -5.50 7.74
C PHE A 172 16.87 -5.54 7.44
N GLU A 173 17.31 -6.50 6.61
CA GLU A 173 18.73 -6.72 6.34
C GLU A 173 19.40 -5.52 5.67
N ARG A 174 18.63 -4.67 4.99
CA ARG A 174 19.16 -3.58 4.17
C ARG A 174 18.78 -2.20 4.63
N GLY A 175 18.20 -2.09 5.82
CA GLY A 175 17.78 -0.80 6.36
C GLY A 175 16.87 -0.07 5.37
N ARG A 176 15.91 -0.76 4.75
CA ARG A 176 15.00 -0.14 3.77
C ARG A 176 14.25 1.04 4.34
N PHE A 177 13.99 0.98 5.65
CA PHE A 177 13.36 2.04 6.43
C PHE A 177 14.32 2.85 7.29
N LEU A 178 15.63 2.83 7.02
CA LEU A 178 16.58 3.63 7.81
C LEU A 178 16.19 5.13 7.84
N PHE A 179 15.57 5.63 6.78
CA PHE A 179 15.08 7.00 6.64
C PHE A 179 13.58 7.03 6.38
N PHE A 180 12.78 6.62 7.36
CA PHE A 180 11.33 6.63 7.23
C PHE A 180 10.77 8.05 7.43
N PRO A 181 9.84 8.54 6.58
CA PRO A 181 9.31 9.90 6.72
C PRO A 181 8.35 10.04 7.92
N ASP A 182 8.62 11.00 8.80
CA ASP A 182 7.87 11.24 10.04
C ASP A 182 6.39 11.65 9.81
N GLN A 183 6.02 12.07 8.60
CA GLN A 183 4.63 12.39 8.26
C GLN A 183 3.77 11.16 7.96
N VAL A 184 4.38 9.98 7.77
CA VAL A 184 3.67 8.74 7.47
C VAL A 184 3.07 8.18 8.75
N THR A 185 1.76 7.93 8.70
CA THR A 185 0.94 7.46 9.83
C THR A 185 0.40 6.05 9.61
N HIS A 186 0.32 5.59 8.37
CA HIS A 186 -0.16 4.27 7.99
C HIS A 186 0.93 3.54 7.22
N LEU A 187 1.27 2.33 7.67
CA LEU A 187 2.24 1.46 7.03
C LEU A 187 1.60 0.10 6.73
N ASP A 188 1.51 -0.23 5.46
CA ASP A 188 0.97 -1.51 5.00
C ASP A 188 2.08 -2.36 4.38
N ILE A 189 2.19 -3.62 4.79
CA ILE A 189 3.16 -4.56 4.25
C ILE A 189 2.43 -5.85 3.92
N THR A 190 2.42 -6.25 2.67
CA THR A 190 1.75 -7.46 2.21
C THR A 190 2.73 -8.38 1.53
N PHE A 191 2.77 -9.64 1.96
CA PHE A 191 3.47 -10.73 1.30
C PHE A 191 2.46 -11.64 0.60
N ALA A 192 2.70 -11.88 -0.69
CA ALA A 192 1.92 -12.77 -1.53
C ALA A 192 2.83 -13.75 -2.27
N PHE A 193 2.34 -14.97 -2.46
CA PHE A 193 3.01 -16.01 -3.24
C PHE A 193 2.07 -16.41 -4.37
N GLY A 194 2.53 -16.30 -5.61
CA GLY A 194 1.67 -16.27 -6.80
C GLY A 194 1.11 -17.64 -7.23
N ASN A 195 1.56 -18.74 -6.63
CA ASN A 195 1.05 -20.08 -6.95
C ASN A 195 1.13 -21.02 -5.74
N ALA A 196 0.42 -22.15 -5.80
CA ALA A 196 0.30 -23.10 -4.70
C ALA A 196 1.65 -23.67 -4.20
N PHE A 197 2.62 -23.86 -5.10
CA PHE A 197 3.96 -24.31 -4.73
C PHE A 197 4.69 -23.23 -3.92
N LEU A 198 4.69 -22.00 -4.41
CA LEU A 198 5.29 -20.86 -3.71
C LEU A 198 4.54 -20.53 -2.41
N GLU A 199 3.24 -20.74 -2.34
CA GLU A 199 2.46 -20.62 -1.09
C GLU A 199 2.87 -21.68 -0.06
N ALA A 200 3.09 -22.92 -0.49
CA ALA A 200 3.62 -23.98 0.37
C ALA A 200 5.02 -23.63 0.87
N LEU A 201 5.90 -23.15 -0.01
CA LEU A 201 7.22 -22.65 0.36
C LEU A 201 7.12 -21.45 1.32
N GLY A 202 6.22 -20.50 1.06
CA GLY A 202 5.99 -19.34 1.92
C GLY A 202 5.52 -19.73 3.32
N ARG A 203 4.73 -20.79 3.46
CA ARG A 203 4.41 -21.39 4.77
C ARG A 203 5.67 -21.93 5.45
N THR A 204 6.47 -22.74 4.76
CA THR A 204 7.74 -23.24 5.30
C THR A 204 8.67 -22.09 5.72
N LEU A 205 8.75 -21.02 4.94
CA LEU A 205 9.59 -19.86 5.26
C LEU A 205 9.09 -19.12 6.51
N ARG A 206 7.77 -19.04 6.73
CA ARG A 206 7.20 -18.46 7.95
C ARG A 206 7.63 -19.26 9.17
N ASP A 207 7.49 -20.59 9.11
CA ASP A 207 7.83 -21.50 10.21
C ASP A 207 9.32 -21.46 10.59
N HIS A 208 10.19 -21.20 9.60
CA HIS A 208 11.64 -21.17 9.78
C HIS A 208 12.22 -19.76 9.92
N HIS A 209 11.39 -18.71 9.94
CA HIS A 209 11.88 -17.34 10.07
C HIS A 209 12.42 -17.09 11.47
N ARG A 210 13.75 -17.02 11.58
CA ARG A 210 14.48 -16.79 12.84
C ARG A 210 15.40 -15.57 12.80
N ARG A 211 15.28 -14.73 11.78
CA ARG A 211 16.22 -13.60 11.63
C ARG A 211 15.89 -12.53 12.65
N HIS A 212 16.94 -11.94 13.19
CA HIS A 212 16.88 -10.88 14.16
C HIS A 212 17.36 -9.59 13.48
N TRP A 213 16.63 -8.52 13.72
CA TRP A 213 16.90 -7.21 13.12
C TRP A 213 18.18 -6.56 13.66
N ARG A 214 18.93 -5.88 12.78
CA ARG A 214 19.90 -4.84 13.16
C ARG A 214 19.26 -3.61 13.85
N GLU A 215 19.92 -3.05 14.85
CA GLU A 215 19.47 -1.80 15.49
C GLU A 215 19.53 -0.64 14.46
N GLY A 216 18.49 0.21 14.39
CA GLY A 216 18.56 1.43 13.56
C GLY A 216 17.21 2.06 13.15
N PHE A 217 16.28 1.27 12.61
CA PHE A 217 14.97 1.79 12.18
C PHE A 217 14.03 2.06 13.35
N LYS A 218 13.37 3.22 13.36
CA LYS A 218 12.19 3.53 14.17
C LYS A 218 11.19 4.33 13.33
N ALA A 219 9.90 4.06 13.49
CA ALA A 219 8.80 4.82 12.88
C ALA A 219 7.79 5.23 13.96
N PRO A 220 8.14 6.21 14.81
CA PRO A 220 7.25 6.63 15.90
C PRO A 220 5.99 7.36 15.41
N SER A 221 5.93 7.77 14.14
CA SER A 221 4.74 8.42 13.58
C SER A 221 3.65 7.44 13.13
N VAL A 222 3.98 6.17 12.97
CA VAL A 222 3.05 5.13 12.49
C VAL A 222 2.07 4.78 13.59
N ARG A 223 0.79 5.03 13.30
CA ARG A 223 -0.36 4.75 14.17
C ARG A 223 -1.16 3.55 13.70
N HIS A 224 -1.17 3.29 12.39
CA HIS A 224 -1.83 2.14 11.81
C HIS A 224 -0.78 1.26 11.12
N LEU A 225 -0.73 0.00 11.50
CA LEU A 225 0.19 -0.98 10.94
C LEU A 225 -0.60 -2.16 10.41
N SER A 226 -0.49 -2.44 9.12
CA SER A 226 -1.15 -3.59 8.49
C SER A 226 -0.10 -4.53 7.92
N ILE A 227 -0.06 -5.78 8.39
CA ILE A 227 0.92 -6.77 7.96
C ILE A 227 0.24 -8.08 7.60
N PHE A 228 0.32 -8.46 6.32
CA PHE A 228 -0.30 -9.65 5.78
C PHE A 228 0.72 -10.61 5.18
N GLY A 229 0.52 -11.91 5.37
CA GLY A 229 1.33 -12.98 4.81
C GLY A 229 2.71 -13.14 5.43
N ALA A 230 3.03 -12.38 6.48
CA ALA A 230 4.30 -12.43 7.19
C ALA A 230 4.23 -13.40 8.39
N PRO A 231 5.38 -13.88 8.92
CA PRO A 231 5.39 -14.65 10.16
C PRO A 231 5.14 -13.76 11.40
N ALA A 232 4.57 -14.35 12.44
CA ALA A 232 4.40 -13.76 13.78
C ALA A 232 5.62 -12.97 14.30
N THR A 233 6.83 -13.51 14.10
CA THR A 233 8.09 -12.88 14.51
C THR A 233 8.32 -11.55 13.80
N PHE A 234 8.06 -11.48 12.48
CA PHE A 234 8.17 -10.26 11.69
C PHE A 234 7.22 -9.16 12.21
N VAL A 235 5.97 -9.53 12.51
CA VAL A 235 4.96 -8.58 13.03
C VAL A 235 5.39 -8.03 14.40
N SER A 236 5.86 -8.91 15.29
CA SER A 236 6.39 -8.51 16.61
C SER A 236 7.55 -7.53 16.49
N GLU A 237 8.50 -7.80 15.59
CA GLU A 237 9.61 -6.89 15.34
C GLU A 237 9.16 -5.53 14.79
N MET A 238 8.21 -5.51 13.86
CA MET A 238 7.64 -4.27 13.32
C MET A 238 6.96 -3.42 14.41
N LEU A 239 6.19 -4.04 15.31
CA LEU A 239 5.57 -3.36 16.44
C LEU A 239 6.60 -2.76 17.41
N ALA A 240 7.71 -3.47 17.66
CA ALA A 240 8.80 -2.94 18.47
C ALA A 240 9.44 -1.67 17.87
N ARG A 241 9.35 -1.47 16.54
CA ARG A 241 9.86 -0.27 15.85
C ARG A 241 8.82 0.82 15.64
N CYS A 242 7.54 0.50 15.85
CA CYS A 242 6.42 1.43 15.74
C CYS A 242 5.72 1.56 17.13
N PRO A 243 6.34 2.25 18.10
CA PRO A 243 5.86 2.28 19.49
C PRO A 243 4.52 2.99 19.68
N GLU A 244 4.09 3.80 18.71
CA GLU A 244 2.89 4.62 18.76
C GLU A 244 1.71 4.00 18.00
N VAL A 245 1.80 2.72 17.60
CA VAL A 245 0.73 2.02 16.91
C VAL A 245 -0.52 1.96 17.79
N GLU A 246 -1.63 2.43 17.23
CA GLU A 246 -2.98 2.43 17.78
C GLU A 246 -3.81 1.29 17.20
N ALA A 247 -3.61 0.96 15.92
CA ALA A 247 -4.31 -0.10 15.19
C ALA A 247 -3.35 -1.07 14.49
N LEU A 248 -3.58 -2.38 14.67
CA LEU A 248 -2.83 -3.45 14.02
C LEU A 248 -3.78 -4.36 13.22
N ASP A 249 -3.46 -4.56 11.95
CA ASP A 249 -4.13 -5.54 11.09
C ASP A 249 -3.18 -6.66 10.74
N THR A 250 -3.60 -7.91 10.94
CA THR A 250 -2.78 -9.05 10.54
C THR A 250 -3.59 -10.30 10.24
N ASP A 251 -3.05 -11.20 9.41
CA ASP A 251 -3.63 -12.51 9.11
C ASP A 251 -3.08 -13.66 9.96
N ASP A 252 -2.08 -13.38 10.82
CA ASP A 252 -1.44 -14.38 11.67
C ASP A 252 -1.89 -14.27 13.14
N VAL A 253 -2.76 -15.19 13.56
CA VAL A 253 -3.24 -15.29 14.95
C VAL A 253 -2.12 -15.72 15.91
N GLU A 254 -1.10 -16.45 15.42
CA GLU A 254 0.02 -16.89 16.27
C GLU A 254 0.88 -15.71 16.73
N CYS A 255 0.87 -14.61 15.96
CA CYS A 255 1.52 -13.37 16.33
C CYS A 255 1.16 -12.96 17.77
N LEU A 256 -0.11 -13.04 18.15
CA LEU A 256 -0.59 -12.59 19.46
C LEU A 256 0.07 -13.33 20.63
N THR A 257 0.46 -14.59 20.44
CA THR A 257 1.16 -15.36 21.47
C THR A 257 2.61 -14.91 21.65
N GLN A 258 3.21 -14.33 20.60
CA GLN A 258 4.57 -13.80 20.61
C GLN A 258 4.63 -12.31 20.99
N LEU A 259 3.50 -11.61 20.94
CA LEU A 259 3.37 -10.20 21.31
C LEU A 259 3.34 -10.00 22.84
N LEU A 260 4.35 -10.51 23.54
CA LEU A 260 4.51 -10.32 24.99
C LEU A 260 4.68 -8.84 25.37
N ALA A 261 5.06 -7.98 24.43
CA ALA A 261 5.21 -6.54 24.61
C ALA A 261 4.45 -5.76 23.54
N LEU A 262 3.11 -5.75 23.63
CA LEU A 262 2.29 -4.88 22.79
C LEU A 262 2.56 -3.40 23.08
N PRO A 263 2.58 -2.54 22.06
CA PRO A 263 2.62 -1.10 22.26
C PRO A 263 1.50 -0.65 23.19
N ARG A 264 1.81 0.25 24.14
CA ARG A 264 0.82 0.72 25.15
C ARG A 264 -0.39 1.42 24.54
N LYS A 265 -0.24 1.93 23.32
CA LYS A 265 -1.27 2.67 22.57
C LYS A 265 -2.14 1.77 21.70
N LEU A 266 -1.75 0.50 21.51
CA LEU A 266 -2.52 -0.42 20.69
C LEU A 266 -3.90 -0.63 21.33
N ASN A 267 -4.93 -0.23 20.61
CA ASN A 267 -6.32 -0.32 21.05
C ASN A 267 -7.19 -1.09 20.05
N THR A 268 -6.81 -1.09 18.77
CA THR A 268 -7.54 -1.79 17.71
C THR A 268 -6.66 -2.93 17.18
N LEU A 269 -7.24 -4.12 17.09
CA LEU A 269 -6.59 -5.31 16.54
C LEU A 269 -7.57 -6.01 15.62
N ILE A 270 -7.25 -6.04 14.32
CA ILE A 270 -8.06 -6.68 13.29
C ILE A 270 -7.33 -7.94 12.82
N LEU A 271 -8.02 -9.08 12.90
CA LEU A 271 -7.47 -10.39 12.55
C LEU A 271 -8.17 -10.97 11.32
N TYR A 272 -7.38 -11.37 10.35
CA TYR A 272 -7.85 -11.91 9.07
C TYR A 272 -7.44 -13.39 8.95
N PRO A 273 -8.16 -14.33 9.59
CA PRO A 273 -7.73 -15.73 9.65
C PRO A 273 -7.63 -16.37 8.27
N HIS A 274 -6.45 -16.93 7.97
CA HIS A 274 -6.11 -17.44 6.65
C HIS A 274 -6.81 -18.77 6.29
N GLN A 275 -7.25 -19.56 7.29
CA GLN A 275 -7.83 -20.89 7.10
C GLN A 275 -8.95 -21.18 8.11
N LYS A 276 -10.14 -21.46 7.58
CA LYS A 276 -11.42 -21.72 8.28
C LYS A 276 -11.98 -20.51 9.04
N LYS A 277 -13.32 -20.42 9.04
CA LYS A 277 -14.07 -19.61 10.02
C LYS A 277 -13.75 -20.19 11.40
N LEU A 278 -12.75 -19.62 12.06
CA LEU A 278 -12.61 -19.78 13.50
C LEU A 278 -13.77 -19.01 14.11
N ASP A 279 -14.62 -19.69 14.87
CA ASP A 279 -15.60 -19.01 15.70
C ASP A 279 -14.85 -18.03 16.61
N ARG A 280 -15.37 -16.80 16.74
CA ARG A 280 -14.85 -15.74 17.61
C ARG A 280 -14.48 -16.26 19.00
N VAL A 281 -15.28 -17.17 19.56
CA VAL A 281 -15.01 -17.76 20.88
C VAL A 281 -13.73 -18.60 20.87
N GLU A 282 -13.48 -19.39 19.83
CA GLU A 282 -12.28 -20.21 19.74
C GLU A 282 -11.04 -19.35 19.48
N MET A 283 -11.16 -18.28 18.70
CA MET A 283 -10.07 -17.33 18.50
C MET A 283 -9.71 -16.65 19.83
N ILE A 284 -10.70 -16.13 20.56
CA ILE A 284 -10.52 -15.57 21.91
C ILE A 284 -9.87 -16.63 22.82
N LYS A 285 -10.38 -17.86 22.87
CA LYS A 285 -9.78 -18.93 23.69
C LYS A 285 -8.31 -19.22 23.32
N ARG A 286 -7.96 -19.22 22.04
CA ARG A 286 -6.56 -19.45 21.61
C ARG A 286 -5.65 -18.31 21.99
N VAL A 287 -6.10 -17.08 21.80
CA VAL A 287 -5.35 -15.86 22.11
C VAL A 287 -5.18 -15.71 23.62
N PHE A 288 -6.26 -15.77 24.38
CA PHE A 288 -6.25 -15.50 25.82
C PHE A 288 -5.91 -16.71 26.67
N GLY A 289 -6.25 -17.93 26.23
CA GLY A 289 -5.94 -19.16 26.96
C GLY A 289 -4.44 -19.42 27.10
N LYS A 290 -3.63 -19.00 26.10
CA LYS A 290 -2.17 -19.04 26.18
C LYS A 290 -1.57 -17.88 26.96
N ALA A 291 -2.32 -16.79 27.11
CA ALA A 291 -1.80 -15.53 27.62
C ALA A 291 -2.23 -15.20 29.06
N HIS A 292 -2.68 -16.21 29.82
CA HIS A 292 -3.12 -16.12 31.22
C HIS A 292 -2.08 -15.57 32.23
N GLY A 293 -0.93 -15.05 31.78
CA GLY A 293 0.07 -14.34 32.58
C GLY A 293 0.41 -12.91 32.13
N VAL A 294 -0.21 -12.35 31.06
CA VAL A 294 0.17 -11.05 30.50
C VAL A 294 -0.89 -10.00 30.80
N GLY A 295 -0.69 -9.21 31.86
CA GLY A 295 -1.69 -8.26 32.40
C GLY A 295 -2.19 -7.17 31.45
N ASN A 296 -1.56 -6.96 30.28
CA ASN A 296 -1.98 -5.94 29.31
C ASN A 296 -3.12 -6.38 28.39
N LEU A 297 -3.46 -7.67 28.32
CA LEU A 297 -4.45 -8.18 27.38
C LEU A 297 -5.89 -7.84 27.74
N GLY A 298 -6.20 -7.62 29.02
CA GLY A 298 -7.55 -7.27 29.45
C GLY A 298 -8.06 -5.98 28.80
N ARG A 299 -7.17 -5.02 28.53
CA ARG A 299 -7.53 -3.73 27.91
C ARG A 299 -7.81 -3.84 26.40
N LEU A 300 -7.18 -4.82 25.74
CA LEU A 300 -7.43 -5.10 24.33
C LEU A 300 -8.77 -5.80 24.15
N CYS A 301 -9.20 -6.66 25.08
CA CYS A 301 -10.51 -7.31 25.01
C CYS A 301 -11.68 -6.34 24.83
N GLU A 302 -11.60 -5.16 25.46
CA GLU A 302 -12.68 -4.16 25.43
C GLU A 302 -12.80 -3.45 24.07
N ASN A 303 -11.69 -3.30 23.35
CA ASN A 303 -11.61 -2.53 22.10
C ASN A 303 -11.26 -3.40 20.87
N MET A 304 -11.10 -4.71 21.05
CA MET A 304 -10.77 -5.63 19.96
C MET A 304 -11.98 -5.80 19.05
N GLU A 305 -11.96 -5.07 17.93
CA GLU A 305 -12.92 -5.24 16.85
C GLU A 305 -12.49 -6.44 15.99
N LEU A 306 -13.11 -7.58 16.27
CA LEU A 306 -12.90 -8.78 15.48
C LEU A 306 -13.78 -8.75 14.23
N LEU A 307 -13.22 -8.24 13.14
CA LEU A 307 -13.89 -8.27 11.83
C LEU A 307 -13.63 -9.64 11.18
N GLU A 308 -14.63 -10.52 11.23
CA GLU A 308 -14.62 -11.74 10.42
C GLU A 308 -14.83 -11.39 8.95
N HIS A 309 -13.73 -11.11 8.24
CA HIS A 309 -13.79 -10.94 6.80
C HIS A 309 -13.58 -12.26 6.05
N CYS A 310 -14.65 -12.70 5.39
CA CYS A 310 -14.66 -13.91 4.57
C CYS A 310 -14.15 -13.60 3.15
N GLY A 311 -12.91 -13.13 3.01
CA GLY A 311 -12.30 -12.92 1.69
C GLY A 311 -11.19 -11.86 1.65
N ARG A 312 -10.00 -12.26 1.17
CA ARG A 312 -8.80 -11.41 1.07
C ARG A 312 -8.99 -10.18 0.16
N SER A 313 -9.87 -10.27 -0.84
CA SER A 313 -10.11 -9.19 -1.80
C SER A 313 -11.03 -8.10 -1.26
N GLU A 314 -11.99 -8.42 -0.38
CA GLU A 314 -12.95 -7.43 0.15
C GLU A 314 -12.34 -6.62 1.29
N ALA A 315 -11.52 -7.26 2.13
CA ALA A 315 -10.76 -6.61 3.20
C ALA A 315 -9.85 -5.49 2.68
N MET A 316 -9.04 -5.78 1.65
CA MET A 316 -8.10 -4.80 1.08
C MET A 316 -8.78 -3.62 0.37
N SER A 317 -10.00 -3.81 -0.14
CA SER A 317 -10.73 -2.75 -0.86
C SER A 317 -11.37 -1.71 0.07
N ARG A 318 -11.84 -2.10 1.27
CA ARG A 318 -12.47 -1.16 2.23
C ARG A 318 -11.48 -0.44 3.14
N GLU A 319 -10.31 -1.02 3.41
CA GLU A 319 -9.27 -0.37 4.25
C GLU A 319 -8.75 0.93 3.60
N LYS A 320 -8.63 0.95 2.27
CA LYS A 320 -8.17 2.12 1.52
C LYS A 320 -9.17 3.27 1.51
N GLU A 321 -10.46 3.01 1.71
CA GLU A 321 -11.45 4.07 1.91
C GLU A 321 -11.14 4.86 3.19
N ARG A 322 -10.64 4.21 4.26
CA ARG A 322 -10.27 4.89 5.52
C ARG A 322 -9.07 5.82 5.38
N CYS A 323 -8.07 5.46 4.56
CA CYS A 323 -6.92 6.32 4.27
C CYS A 323 -7.30 7.53 3.38
N CYS A 324 -8.37 7.40 2.60
CA CYS A 324 -8.81 8.40 1.63
C CYS A 324 -9.90 9.34 2.15
N GLU A 325 -10.64 8.95 3.19
CA GLU A 325 -11.62 9.82 3.84
C GLU A 325 -10.91 10.95 4.61
N PRO A 326 -11.12 12.23 4.23
CA PRO A 326 -10.85 13.30 5.17
C PRO A 326 -11.81 13.08 6.35
N ARG A 327 -11.29 12.78 7.56
CA ARG A 327 -12.09 12.88 8.79
C ARG A 327 -12.60 14.32 8.86
N GLY A 328 -13.84 14.51 8.40
CA GLY A 328 -14.48 15.79 8.31
C GLY A 328 -14.56 16.41 9.69
N LEU A 329 -13.91 17.56 9.84
CA LEU A 329 -14.32 18.62 10.75
C LEU A 329 -15.74 19.06 10.35
N LEU A 330 -16.74 18.28 10.74
CA LEU A 330 -18.12 18.73 10.89
C LEU A 330 -18.41 18.81 12.39
N GLN A 331 -17.71 19.73 13.04
CA GLN A 331 -18.22 20.41 14.22
C GLN A 331 -18.07 21.91 13.96
N ALA A 332 -19.10 22.47 13.32
CA ALA A 332 -19.37 23.91 13.34
C ALA A 332 -20.83 24.13 12.94
N SER A 333 -21.70 24.21 13.95
CA SER A 333 -22.88 25.07 14.12
C SER A 333 -23.80 24.47 15.19
#